data_AF-A0A2E2TEQ8-F1
#
_entry.id   AF-A0A2E2TEQ8-F1
#
_cell.length_a   1.000
_cell.length_b   1.000
_cell.length_c   1.000
_cell.angle_alpha   90.00
_cell.angle_beta   90.00
_cell.angle_gamma   90.00
#
_symmetry.space_group_name_H-M   'P 1'
#
loop_
_entity.id
_entity.type
_entity.pdbx_description
1 polymer ?
#
loop_
_entity_poly.entity_id
_entity_poly.type
_entity_poly.pdbx_seq_one_letter_code
_entity_poly.pdbx_strand_id
1 'polypeptide(L)'
;MNKEFSRISIKLFRIFIFIFFTSSLLNACKKNEPDENQTVALPSNLEVTISLDSNNFGFVGIIASANNANFYTFRFVENEIENIEQSNNGEASYTFKTAGVYTITIRAHALDDKYVEKVEIVEIISNVPARIPGAPPVIGYSTPLSYPNYTLVWQDEFDGTTLSSANWKYEIGTGSNGWGNSELQYYTDANTKVENGVLTIIAKKQIYNSSQYTSSRISSYGLQSFKYGRIDIRAALPFGQGIWPALWMLGDDFTNIGWPQCGEIDIMEMVGGESSEKKGDNIAHGTVHWADANDSHAELSGYKKISNGILYDEYHVFSIIWDKDGITWYIDDQSFHSIDIRDGQFEEFRQSQFFIFNVAVGGKWPGNPNSTTTFPQQLHVDYVRVFQK
;
A
#
# COMPACT_ATOMS: atom_id res chain seq x y z
N MET A 1 10.44 53.05 -7.46
CA MET A 1 11.72 52.77 -8.14
C MET A 1 11.45 51.61 -9.10
N ASN A 2 11.04 51.93 -10.34
CA ASN A 2 10.70 51.01 -11.45
C ASN A 2 11.97 50.83 -12.32
N LYS A 3 12.36 49.64 -12.81
CA LYS A 3 11.90 48.92 -14.04
C LYS A 3 11.78 49.85 -15.27
N GLU A 4 12.22 49.55 -16.49
CA GLU A 4 12.49 48.30 -17.22
C GLU A 4 13.24 48.62 -18.56
N PHE A 5 13.80 47.60 -19.21
CA PHE A 5 14.41 47.64 -20.55
C PHE A 5 13.38 47.47 -21.68
N SER A 6 13.55 48.15 -22.82
CA SER A 6 13.07 47.68 -24.14
C SER A 6 13.77 48.43 -25.28
N ARG A 7 14.14 47.72 -26.37
CA ARG A 7 14.20 48.30 -27.73
C ARG A 7 13.87 47.25 -28.80
N ILE A 8 12.98 47.64 -29.70
CA ILE A 8 12.51 46.97 -30.93
C ILE A 8 12.66 47.96 -32.11
N SER A 9 12.72 47.42 -33.34
CA SER A 9 12.27 48.00 -34.65
C SER A 9 13.39 48.33 -35.67
N ILE A 10 13.27 48.26 -37.00
CA ILE A 10 12.54 47.45 -38.02
C ILE A 10 12.85 48.08 -39.44
N LYS A 11 13.14 47.25 -40.46
CA LYS A 11 12.80 47.31 -41.93
C LYS A 11 13.41 48.29 -43.01
N LEU A 12 13.77 47.65 -44.16
CA LEU A 12 13.44 47.89 -45.62
C LEU A 12 14.22 48.98 -46.43
N PHE A 13 14.49 48.97 -47.77
CA PHE A 13 14.30 48.13 -49.00
C PHE A 13 14.97 48.81 -50.25
N ARG A 14 15.05 48.10 -51.42
CA ARG A 14 15.25 48.50 -52.88
C ARG A 14 16.54 47.94 -53.55
N ILE A 15 16.53 46.95 -54.46
CA ILE A 15 16.14 46.81 -55.91
C ILE A 15 17.02 47.59 -56.92
N PHE A 16 17.72 46.88 -57.84
CA PHE A 16 17.75 47.12 -59.31
C PHE A 16 18.35 45.92 -60.11
N ILE A 17 17.94 45.79 -61.37
CA ILE A 17 18.03 44.69 -62.36
C ILE A 17 19.14 44.94 -63.40
N PHE A 18 19.82 43.91 -63.95
CA PHE A 18 20.04 43.69 -65.41
C PHE A 18 20.73 42.35 -65.75
N ILE A 19 20.69 42.01 -67.04
CA ILE A 19 20.57 40.69 -67.69
C ILE A 19 21.80 40.36 -68.59
N PHE A 20 22.13 39.06 -68.71
CA PHE A 20 22.73 38.29 -69.84
C PHE A 20 24.26 38.14 -70.13
N PHE A 21 24.63 36.84 -70.23
CA PHE A 21 25.46 36.12 -71.23
C PHE A 21 27.01 36.15 -71.22
N THR A 22 27.68 35.03 -70.85
CA THR A 22 28.26 34.02 -71.79
C THR A 22 29.28 33.06 -71.11
N SER A 23 29.03 31.75 -71.27
CA SER A 23 29.95 30.62 -71.55
C SER A 23 31.44 30.71 -71.18
N SER A 24 31.97 29.74 -70.39
CA SER A 24 32.79 28.61 -70.92
C SER A 24 33.40 27.67 -69.84
N LEU A 25 33.19 26.36 -70.08
CA LEU A 25 34.12 25.21 -69.97
C LEU A 25 34.77 24.77 -68.62
N LEU A 26 34.27 23.62 -68.13
CA LEU A 26 34.95 22.36 -67.74
C LEU A 26 36.41 22.41 -67.24
N ASN A 27 36.68 22.00 -65.98
CA ASN A 27 37.14 20.63 -65.64
C ASN A 27 37.42 20.43 -64.12
N ALA A 28 36.85 19.35 -63.62
CA ALA A 28 37.24 18.46 -62.51
C ALA A 28 38.24 18.92 -61.41
N CYS A 29 37.74 18.90 -60.16
CA CYS A 29 38.44 18.30 -59.02
C CYS A 29 37.43 17.48 -58.19
N LYS A 30 37.77 16.20 -57.96
CA LYS A 30 36.97 15.16 -57.30
C LYS A 30 36.49 15.60 -55.91
N LYS A 31 35.19 15.45 -55.66
CA LYS A 31 34.61 15.39 -54.32
C LYS A 31 34.37 13.90 -54.04
N ASN A 32 34.98 13.36 -52.99
CA ASN A 32 34.63 12.02 -52.50
C ASN A 32 33.18 12.09 -52.00
N GLU A 33 32.29 11.35 -52.65
CA GLU A 33 30.94 11.11 -52.15
C GLU A 33 31.03 10.10 -50.99
N PRO A 34 30.24 10.28 -49.91
CA PRO A 34 30.09 9.26 -48.88
C PRO A 34 29.39 8.03 -49.50
N ASP A 35 29.89 6.86 -49.14
CA ASP A 35 29.49 5.55 -49.65
C ASP A 35 28.02 5.25 -49.31
N GLU A 36 27.11 5.42 -50.28
CA GLU A 36 25.65 5.37 -50.10
C GLU A 36 25.10 3.93 -50.08
N ASN A 37 25.87 2.94 -49.61
CA ASN A 37 25.44 1.54 -49.67
C ASN A 37 25.95 0.65 -48.50
N GLN A 38 25.98 1.16 -47.27
CA GLN A 38 26.03 0.27 -46.10
C GLN A 38 24.65 -0.34 -45.86
N THR A 39 24.45 -1.55 -46.36
CA THR A 39 23.30 -2.38 -45.99
C THR A 39 23.44 -2.79 -44.53
N VAL A 40 22.61 -2.21 -43.65
CA VAL A 40 22.58 -2.59 -42.23
C VAL A 40 22.07 -4.03 -42.12
N ALA A 41 22.90 -4.92 -41.59
CA ALA A 41 22.52 -6.30 -41.36
C ALA A 41 21.40 -6.37 -40.31
N LEU A 42 20.33 -7.10 -40.61
CA LEU A 42 19.28 -7.36 -39.63
C LEU A 42 19.83 -8.23 -38.48
N PRO A 43 19.34 -8.05 -37.25
CA PRO A 43 19.68 -8.96 -36.17
C PRO A 43 19.22 -10.39 -36.49
N SER A 44 19.84 -11.38 -35.88
CA SER A 44 19.51 -12.80 -36.10
C SER A 44 19.68 -13.61 -34.82
N ASN A 45 19.13 -14.82 -34.78
CA ASN A 45 19.17 -15.71 -33.62
C ASN A 45 18.64 -15.03 -32.35
N LEU A 46 17.46 -14.42 -32.43
CA LEU A 46 16.77 -13.86 -31.26
C LEU A 46 16.34 -15.00 -30.34
N GLU A 47 17.11 -15.19 -29.27
CA GLU A 47 16.82 -16.08 -28.16
C GLU A 47 16.17 -15.27 -27.03
N VAL A 48 15.17 -15.86 -26.37
CA VAL A 48 14.41 -15.22 -25.30
C VAL A 48 14.23 -16.25 -24.19
N THR A 49 14.61 -15.86 -22.98
CA THR A 49 14.34 -16.61 -21.74
C THR A 49 13.37 -15.81 -20.90
N ILE A 50 12.32 -16.48 -20.41
CA ILE A 50 11.32 -15.90 -19.52
C ILE A 50 11.45 -16.58 -18.16
N SER A 51 11.46 -15.77 -17.11
CA SER A 51 11.42 -16.23 -15.72
C SER A 51 10.18 -15.68 -15.02
N LEU A 52 9.43 -16.56 -14.35
CA LEU A 52 8.34 -16.20 -13.46
C LEU A 52 8.84 -16.28 -12.01
N ASP A 53 8.43 -15.35 -11.16
CA ASP A 53 8.72 -15.39 -9.73
C ASP A 53 7.50 -15.90 -8.96
N SER A 54 7.62 -17.08 -8.34
CA SER A 54 6.53 -17.68 -7.57
C SER A 54 6.19 -16.89 -6.29
N ASN A 55 7.08 -16.02 -5.83
CA ASN A 55 6.87 -15.20 -4.62
C ASN A 55 6.37 -13.79 -4.94
N ASN A 56 6.35 -13.40 -6.21
CA ASN A 56 5.89 -12.09 -6.65
C ASN A 56 4.85 -12.25 -7.76
N PHE A 57 3.58 -12.22 -7.37
CA PHE A 57 2.47 -12.44 -8.30
C PHE A 57 2.55 -11.53 -9.53
N GLY A 58 2.43 -12.14 -10.71
CA GLY A 58 2.43 -11.42 -11.98
C GLY A 58 3.80 -10.96 -12.48
N PHE A 59 4.87 -11.14 -11.70
CA PHE A 59 6.22 -10.77 -12.13
C PHE A 59 6.71 -11.66 -13.28
N VAL A 60 7.22 -11.00 -14.31
CA VAL A 60 7.85 -11.60 -15.49
C VAL A 60 9.19 -10.91 -15.72
N GLY A 61 10.27 -11.67 -15.58
CA GLY A 61 11.60 -11.27 -16.03
C GLY A 61 11.89 -11.82 -17.43
N ILE A 62 12.54 -11.01 -18.27
CA ILE A 62 12.91 -11.39 -19.63
C ILE A 62 14.38 -11.09 -19.87
N ILE A 63 15.07 -12.07 -20.46
CA ILE A 63 16.41 -11.91 -21.01
C ILE A 63 16.35 -12.27 -22.49
N ALA A 64 16.72 -11.34 -23.35
CA ALA A 64 16.77 -11.50 -24.80
C ALA A 64 18.19 -11.29 -25.32
N SER A 65 18.59 -12.11 -26.30
CA SER A 65 19.88 -11.97 -26.98
C SER A 65 19.74 -12.25 -28.46
N ALA A 66 20.40 -11.45 -29.30
CA ALA A 66 20.47 -11.66 -30.74
C ALA A 66 21.84 -11.20 -31.29
N ASN A 67 22.28 -11.83 -32.37
CA ASN A 67 23.42 -11.37 -33.14
C ASN A 67 23.11 -10.04 -33.84
N ASN A 68 24.08 -9.12 -33.89
CA ASN A 68 23.96 -7.81 -34.56
C ASN A 68 22.82 -6.91 -34.02
N ALA A 69 22.40 -7.11 -32.77
CA ALA A 69 21.45 -6.22 -32.09
C ALA A 69 22.19 -5.08 -31.38
N ASN A 70 21.69 -3.86 -31.56
CA ASN A 70 22.14 -2.65 -30.86
C ASN A 70 21.30 -2.39 -29.60
N PHE A 71 20.01 -2.72 -29.63
CA PHE A 71 19.09 -2.61 -28.51
C PHE A 71 17.87 -3.51 -28.71
N TYR A 72 17.02 -3.59 -27.68
CA TYR A 72 15.82 -4.42 -27.64
C TYR A 72 14.62 -3.58 -27.21
N THR A 73 13.43 -3.96 -27.66
CA THR A 73 12.17 -3.44 -27.13
C THR A 73 11.26 -4.57 -26.67
N PHE A 74 10.55 -4.35 -25.57
CA PHE A 74 9.64 -5.30 -24.93
C PHE A 74 8.29 -4.63 -24.79
N ARG A 75 7.29 -5.16 -25.49
CA ARG A 75 5.90 -4.66 -25.42
C ARG A 75 5.06 -5.64 -24.61
N PHE A 76 4.61 -5.18 -23.46
CA PHE A 76 3.67 -5.85 -22.57
C PHE A 76 2.27 -5.27 -22.78
N VAL A 77 1.26 -6.11 -22.95
CA VAL A 77 -0.13 -5.67 -23.14
C VAL A 77 -0.97 -6.18 -21.98
N GLU A 78 -1.58 -5.28 -21.22
CA GLU A 78 -2.46 -5.60 -20.10
C GLU A 78 -3.73 -4.74 -20.17
N ASN A 79 -4.90 -5.37 -20.23
CA ASN A 79 -6.19 -4.66 -20.30
C ASN A 79 -6.23 -3.57 -21.40
N GLU A 80 -5.74 -3.91 -22.59
CA GLU A 80 -5.60 -3.00 -23.75
C GLU A 80 -4.61 -1.84 -23.55
N ILE A 81 -3.92 -1.76 -22.40
CA ILE A 81 -2.85 -0.80 -22.15
C ILE A 81 -1.52 -1.42 -22.55
N GLU A 82 -0.76 -0.70 -23.37
CA GLU A 82 0.56 -1.10 -23.82
C GLU A 82 1.65 -0.43 -22.99
N ASN A 83 2.57 -1.25 -22.48
CA ASN A 83 3.81 -0.78 -21.85
C ASN A 83 4.98 -1.24 -22.71
N ILE A 84 5.80 -0.29 -23.17
CA ILE A 84 6.97 -0.57 -24.00
C ILE A 84 8.22 -0.15 -23.22
N GLU A 85 9.10 -1.11 -22.99
CA GLU A 85 10.42 -0.91 -22.40
C GLU A 85 11.50 -1.05 -23.47
N GLN A 86 12.52 -0.20 -23.45
CA GLN A 86 13.71 -0.32 -24.29
C GLN A 86 14.91 -0.69 -23.42
N SER A 87 15.73 -1.63 -23.90
CA SER A 87 16.90 -2.12 -23.17
C SER A 87 18.11 -2.27 -24.10
N ASN A 88 19.30 -1.90 -23.63
CA ASN A 88 20.54 -2.07 -24.39
C ASN A 88 21.22 -3.43 -24.10
N ASN A 89 20.97 -4.03 -22.93
CA ASN A 89 21.55 -5.32 -22.54
C ASN A 89 20.60 -6.50 -22.76
N GLY A 90 19.36 -6.25 -23.22
CA GLY A 90 18.38 -7.28 -23.48
C GLY A 90 17.63 -7.77 -22.25
N GLU A 91 17.77 -7.09 -21.12
CA GLU A 91 17.01 -7.38 -19.90
C GLU A 91 15.79 -6.45 -19.80
N ALA A 92 14.66 -6.99 -19.38
CA ALA A 92 13.45 -6.24 -19.05
C ALA A 92 12.62 -6.99 -18.01
N SER A 93 11.69 -6.29 -17.35
CA SER A 93 10.75 -6.93 -16.45
C SER A 93 9.42 -6.20 -16.39
N TYR A 94 8.34 -6.93 -16.17
CA TYR A 94 7.01 -6.37 -16.00
C TYR A 94 6.24 -7.17 -14.94
N THR A 95 5.35 -6.51 -14.21
CA THR A 95 4.48 -7.16 -13.24
C THR A 95 3.03 -6.98 -13.65
N PHE A 96 2.39 -8.06 -14.11
CA PHE A 96 0.97 -8.10 -14.41
C PHE A 96 0.15 -8.04 -13.12
N LYS A 97 -0.96 -7.30 -13.14
CA LYS A 97 -1.81 -7.04 -11.97
C LYS A 97 -2.93 -8.06 -11.83
N THR A 98 -3.24 -8.81 -12.88
CA THR A 98 -4.28 -9.83 -12.87
C THR A 98 -3.79 -11.17 -13.38
N ALA A 99 -4.48 -12.25 -13.02
CA ALA A 99 -4.20 -13.56 -13.59
C ALA A 99 -4.76 -13.61 -15.01
N GLY A 100 -4.06 -14.30 -15.91
CA GLY A 100 -4.46 -14.37 -17.30
C GLY A 100 -3.35 -14.81 -18.23
N VAL A 101 -3.67 -14.88 -19.52
CA VAL A 101 -2.73 -15.19 -20.58
C VAL A 101 -2.35 -13.89 -21.27
N TYR A 102 -1.06 -13.56 -21.26
CA TYR A 102 -0.54 -12.31 -21.80
C TYR A 102 0.40 -12.56 -22.97
N THR A 103 0.35 -11.64 -23.92
CA THR A 103 1.25 -11.62 -25.07
C THR A 103 2.35 -10.60 -24.84
N ILE A 104 3.59 -11.04 -25.03
CA ILE A 104 4.76 -10.18 -24.97
C ILE A 104 5.42 -10.17 -26.33
N THR A 105 5.65 -8.99 -26.89
CA THR A 105 6.39 -8.83 -28.15
C THR A 105 7.80 -8.35 -27.83
N ILE A 106 8.80 -9.12 -28.23
CA ILE A 106 10.21 -8.82 -28.04
C ILE A 106 10.82 -8.55 -29.41
N ARG A 107 11.52 -7.43 -29.56
CA ARG A 107 12.24 -7.09 -30.78
C ARG A 107 13.71 -6.86 -30.48
N ALA A 108 14.57 -7.41 -31.32
CA ALA A 108 16.00 -7.06 -31.35
C ALA A 108 16.24 -6.16 -32.56
N HIS A 109 16.83 -4.99 -32.32
CA HIS A 109 16.97 -3.91 -33.30
C HIS A 109 18.42 -3.69 -33.70
N ALA A 110 18.69 -3.58 -35.01
CA ALA A 110 19.88 -2.90 -35.51
C ALA A 110 19.62 -1.40 -35.70
N LEU A 111 18.41 -1.04 -36.12
CA LEU A 111 17.84 0.32 -36.14
C LEU A 111 16.37 0.24 -35.73
N ASP A 112 15.73 1.38 -35.47
CA ASP A 112 14.32 1.47 -35.08
C ASP A 112 13.38 0.69 -36.02
N ASP A 113 13.62 0.78 -37.34
CA ASP A 113 12.85 0.13 -38.40
C ASP A 113 13.49 -1.18 -38.94
N LYS A 114 14.60 -1.62 -38.34
CA LYS A 114 15.36 -2.82 -38.76
C LYS A 114 15.53 -3.76 -37.58
N TYR A 115 14.57 -4.66 -37.41
CA TYR A 115 14.52 -5.60 -36.30
C TYR A 115 14.06 -6.99 -36.71
N VAL A 116 14.34 -7.96 -35.83
CA VAL A 116 13.64 -9.24 -35.79
C VAL A 116 12.75 -9.27 -34.57
N GLU A 117 11.62 -9.96 -34.67
CA GLU A 117 10.59 -10.01 -33.66
C GLU A 117 10.36 -11.45 -33.21
N LYS A 118 10.09 -11.61 -31.91
CA LYS A 118 9.58 -12.83 -31.31
C LYS A 118 8.38 -12.49 -30.44
N VAL A 119 7.34 -13.31 -30.52
CA VAL A 119 6.16 -13.21 -29.67
C VAL A 119 6.18 -14.37 -28.70
N GLU A 120 6.10 -14.05 -27.41
CA GLU A 120 6.00 -15.04 -26.34
C GLU A 120 4.65 -14.90 -25.65
N ILE A 121 4.11 -16.03 -25.20
CA ILE A 121 2.88 -16.09 -24.43
C ILE A 121 3.24 -16.52 -23.02
N VAL A 122 2.84 -15.74 -22.04
CA VAL A 122 3.01 -16.06 -20.62
C VAL A 122 1.65 -16.26 -19.98
N GLU A 123 1.51 -17.32 -19.20
CA GLU A 123 0.33 -17.53 -18.36
C GLU A 123 0.67 -17.12 -16.93
N ILE A 124 0.03 -16.05 -16.47
CA ILE A 124 0.06 -15.63 -15.07
C ILE A 124 -1.07 -16.36 -14.37
N ILE A 125 -0.73 -17.47 -13.74
CA ILE A 125 -1.66 -18.26 -12.95
C ILE A 125 -1.70 -17.66 -11.55
N SER A 126 -2.91 -17.38 -11.05
CA SER A 126 -3.08 -17.21 -9.61
C SER A 126 -2.88 -18.58 -8.96
N ASN A 127 -1.67 -18.86 -8.49
CA ASN A 127 -1.40 -20.03 -7.64
C ASN A 127 -1.96 -19.82 -6.21
N VAL A 128 -2.73 -18.76 -5.99
CA VAL A 128 -3.39 -18.47 -4.73
C VAL A 128 -4.60 -19.41 -4.60
N PRO A 129 -4.65 -20.27 -3.58
CA PRO A 129 -5.82 -21.07 -3.29
C PRO A 129 -7.04 -20.16 -3.22
N ALA A 130 -8.17 -20.59 -3.79
CA ALA A 130 -9.43 -19.87 -3.60
C ALA A 130 -9.64 -19.63 -2.10
N ARG A 131 -9.92 -18.38 -1.74
CA ARG A 131 -10.02 -18.00 -0.34
C ARG A 131 -11.06 -18.86 0.38
N ILE A 132 -10.65 -19.52 1.45
CA ILE A 132 -11.56 -20.27 2.32
C ILE A 132 -12.25 -19.26 3.25
N PRO A 133 -13.58 -19.12 3.21
CA PRO A 133 -14.29 -18.18 4.09
C PRO A 133 -14.00 -18.47 5.57
N GLY A 134 -13.56 -17.45 6.30
CA GLY A 134 -13.21 -17.58 7.72
C GLY A 134 -11.87 -18.30 8.01
N ALA A 135 -11.04 -18.53 6.99
CA ALA A 135 -9.64 -18.85 7.21
C ALA A 135 -8.78 -17.60 6.96
N PRO A 136 -7.62 -17.46 7.65
CA PRO A 136 -6.65 -16.44 7.30
C PRO A 136 -6.26 -16.56 5.81
N PRO A 137 -6.10 -15.43 5.08
CA PRO A 137 -5.55 -15.47 3.74
C PRO A 137 -4.09 -15.96 3.78
N VAL A 138 -3.57 -16.47 2.66
CA VAL A 138 -2.17 -16.94 2.57
C VAL A 138 -1.27 -16.01 1.77
N ILE A 139 -1.83 -14.88 1.32
CA ILE A 139 -1.18 -13.87 0.48
C ILE A 139 -1.27 -12.49 1.12
N GLY A 140 -0.56 -11.54 0.53
CA GLY A 140 -0.60 -10.14 0.91
C GLY A 140 0.77 -9.63 1.36
N TYR A 141 0.89 -8.30 1.43
CA TYR A 141 2.14 -7.60 1.71
C TYR A 141 2.73 -8.00 3.08
N SER A 142 4.05 -8.00 3.21
CA SER A 142 4.76 -8.22 4.48
C SER A 142 5.98 -7.31 4.59
N THR A 143 6.35 -6.97 5.82
CA THR A 143 7.49 -6.10 6.12
C THR A 143 8.73 -6.88 6.55
N PRO A 144 9.95 -6.35 6.27
CA PRO A 144 11.19 -6.94 6.74
C PRO A 144 11.33 -6.86 8.27
N LEU A 145 12.23 -7.66 8.84
CA LEU A 145 12.59 -7.62 10.26
C LEU A 145 13.64 -6.56 10.61
N SER A 146 14.03 -5.71 9.66
CA SER A 146 15.04 -4.68 9.86
C SER A 146 14.81 -3.48 8.95
N TYR A 147 15.01 -2.29 9.51
CA TYR A 147 15.01 -1.03 8.77
C TYR A 147 16.30 -0.25 9.05
N PRO A 148 16.83 0.52 8.09
CA PRO A 148 17.98 1.38 8.33
C PRO A 148 17.75 2.34 9.51
N ASN A 149 18.69 2.40 10.45
CA ASN A 149 18.62 3.21 11.68
C ASN A 149 17.48 2.85 12.65
N TYR A 150 16.95 1.63 12.57
CA TYR A 150 15.99 1.12 13.54
C TYR A 150 16.41 -0.26 14.04
N THR A 151 16.09 -0.53 15.30
CA THR A 151 16.22 -1.84 15.93
C THR A 151 14.83 -2.40 16.22
N LEU A 152 14.58 -3.65 15.88
CA LEU A 152 13.39 -4.39 16.32
C LEU A 152 13.46 -4.59 17.85
N VAL A 153 12.60 -3.89 18.60
CA VAL A 153 12.64 -3.89 20.08
C VAL A 153 11.59 -4.80 20.70
N TRP A 154 10.49 -5.07 19.98
CA TRP A 154 9.43 -5.97 20.43
C TRP A 154 8.63 -6.48 19.23
N GLN A 155 8.12 -7.71 19.35
CA GLN A 155 7.16 -8.28 18.42
C GLN A 155 6.28 -9.32 19.09
N ASP A 156 5.10 -9.53 18.54
CA ASP A 156 4.29 -10.73 18.76
C ASP A 156 3.94 -11.32 17.38
N GLU A 157 4.50 -12.49 17.10
CA GLU A 157 4.28 -13.28 15.86
C GLU A 157 3.18 -14.32 16.05
N PHE A 158 2.56 -14.38 17.24
CA PHE A 158 1.46 -15.29 17.55
C PHE A 158 1.75 -16.79 17.28
N ASP A 159 3.01 -17.20 17.35
CA ASP A 159 3.50 -18.59 17.15
C ASP A 159 3.03 -19.59 18.22
N GLY A 160 2.44 -19.10 19.30
CA GLY A 160 1.90 -19.93 20.37
C GLY A 160 0.62 -20.67 19.97
N THR A 161 0.04 -21.39 20.94
CA THR A 161 -1.28 -22.02 20.81
C THR A 161 -2.37 -21.27 21.58
N THR A 162 -2.00 -20.17 22.25
CA THR A 162 -2.86 -19.33 23.08
C THR A 162 -2.32 -17.90 23.08
N LEU A 163 -3.18 -16.92 23.35
CA LEU A 163 -2.75 -15.54 23.51
C LEU A 163 -1.75 -15.40 24.67
N SER A 164 -0.61 -14.75 24.42
CA SER A 164 0.43 -14.57 25.42
C SER A 164 -0.01 -13.61 26.53
N SER A 165 -0.17 -14.12 27.75
CA SER A 165 -0.48 -13.30 28.93
C SER A 165 0.65 -12.36 29.36
N ALA A 166 1.86 -12.53 28.80
CA ALA A 166 2.98 -11.60 28.97
C ALA A 166 2.83 -10.34 28.09
N ASN A 167 2.01 -10.41 27.04
CA ASN A 167 1.81 -9.32 26.08
C ASN A 167 0.39 -8.73 26.14
N TRP A 168 -0.62 -9.54 26.46
CA TRP A 168 -2.02 -9.16 26.28
C TRP A 168 -2.90 -9.50 27.48
N LYS A 169 -3.94 -8.68 27.69
CA LYS A 169 -5.07 -8.89 28.59
C LYS A 169 -6.37 -8.76 27.82
N TYR A 170 -7.40 -9.44 28.28
CA TYR A 170 -8.75 -9.29 27.74
C TYR A 170 -9.50 -8.17 28.45
N GLU A 171 -10.16 -7.31 27.68
CA GLU A 171 -11.19 -6.41 28.18
C GLU A 171 -12.56 -7.08 28.03
N ILE A 172 -13.36 -7.10 29.11
CA ILE A 172 -14.57 -7.91 29.20
C ILE A 172 -15.81 -7.02 29.30
N GLY A 173 -16.86 -7.38 28.57
CA GLY A 173 -18.18 -6.76 28.66
C GLY A 173 -18.45 -5.69 27.61
N THR A 174 -19.38 -4.79 27.95
CA THR A 174 -19.93 -3.75 27.06
C THR A 174 -19.34 -2.36 27.34
N GLY A 175 -18.39 -2.27 28.28
CA GLY A 175 -17.88 -1.00 28.78
C GLY A 175 -19.00 -0.07 29.28
N SER A 176 -18.71 1.22 29.30
CA SER A 176 -19.69 2.28 29.59
C SER A 176 -20.39 2.73 28.30
N ASN A 177 -21.72 2.66 28.25
CA ASN A 177 -22.53 3.10 27.10
C ASN A 177 -22.16 2.47 25.74
N GLY A 178 -21.78 1.18 25.74
CA GLY A 178 -21.28 0.50 24.54
C GLY A 178 -19.92 1.05 24.14
N TRP A 179 -18.97 1.04 25.10
CA TRP A 179 -17.62 1.58 24.97
C TRP A 179 -17.54 3.04 24.48
N GLY A 180 -18.52 3.88 24.87
CA GLY A 180 -18.63 5.29 24.45
C GLY A 180 -19.27 5.49 23.06
N ASN A 181 -19.31 4.43 22.25
CA ASN A 181 -19.69 4.47 20.85
C ASN A 181 -21.03 3.82 20.52
N SER A 182 -21.78 3.40 21.54
CA SER A 182 -23.05 2.66 21.37
C SER A 182 -22.87 1.33 20.64
N GLU A 183 -21.74 0.67 20.89
CA GLU A 183 -21.41 -0.66 20.40
C GLU A 183 -22.36 -1.73 20.99
N LEU A 184 -22.60 -2.82 20.25
CA LEU A 184 -23.63 -3.84 20.58
C LEU A 184 -23.05 -5.17 21.10
N GLN A 185 -21.76 -5.42 20.90
CA GLN A 185 -21.12 -6.66 21.34
C GLN A 185 -20.83 -6.68 22.83
N TYR A 186 -20.77 -7.89 23.38
CA TYR A 186 -20.12 -8.17 24.66
C TYR A 186 -18.73 -8.75 24.37
N TYR A 187 -17.66 -8.06 24.80
CA TYR A 187 -16.29 -8.61 24.65
C TYR A 187 -16.04 -9.75 25.64
N THR A 188 -15.44 -10.84 25.14
CA THR A 188 -15.06 -12.03 25.93
C THR A 188 -13.69 -12.56 25.52
N ASP A 189 -13.12 -13.45 26.34
CA ASP A 189 -11.91 -14.21 26.05
C ASP A 189 -12.14 -15.40 25.09
N ALA A 190 -13.36 -15.95 25.06
CA ALA A 190 -13.77 -17.07 24.19
C ALA A 190 -13.94 -16.70 22.69
N ASN A 191 -13.69 -15.44 22.35
CA ASN A 191 -13.74 -14.91 20.98
C ASN A 191 -12.35 -14.70 20.37
N THR A 192 -11.29 -15.19 21.02
CA THR A 192 -9.91 -15.13 20.51
C THR A 192 -9.34 -16.51 20.29
N LYS A 193 -8.61 -16.68 19.18
CA LYS A 193 -7.88 -17.89 18.83
C LYS A 193 -6.46 -17.52 18.43
N VAL A 194 -5.47 -18.31 18.85
CA VAL A 194 -4.08 -18.19 18.39
C VAL A 194 -3.63 -19.57 17.94
N GLU A 195 -3.29 -19.69 16.66
CA GLU A 195 -2.76 -20.92 16.06
C GLU A 195 -2.01 -20.60 14.76
N ASN A 196 -1.03 -21.43 14.40
CA ASN A 196 -0.31 -21.35 13.13
C ASN A 196 0.29 -19.95 12.85
N GLY A 197 0.79 -19.25 13.88
CA GLY A 197 1.37 -17.92 13.73
C GLY A 197 0.34 -16.80 13.55
N VAL A 198 -0.95 -17.03 13.85
CA VAL A 198 -2.00 -16.04 13.61
C VAL A 198 -2.88 -15.85 14.84
N LEU A 199 -3.04 -14.61 15.26
CA LEU A 199 -4.11 -14.16 16.14
C LEU A 199 -5.40 -13.98 15.33
N THR A 200 -6.50 -14.58 15.78
CA THR A 200 -7.83 -14.36 15.22
C THR A 200 -8.79 -13.85 16.29
N ILE A 201 -9.36 -12.66 16.07
CA ILE A 201 -10.49 -12.11 16.86
C ILE A 201 -11.78 -12.39 16.10
N ILE A 202 -12.75 -13.04 16.74
CA ILE A 202 -13.96 -13.57 16.11
C ILE A 202 -15.19 -12.84 16.65
N ALA A 203 -15.82 -12.00 15.84
CA ALA A 203 -17.14 -11.45 16.12
C ALA A 203 -18.24 -12.47 15.73
N LYS A 204 -19.14 -12.78 16.66
CA LYS A 204 -20.21 -13.79 16.49
C LYS A 204 -21.57 -13.15 16.77
N LYS A 205 -22.58 -13.57 16.01
CA LYS A 205 -24.00 -13.35 16.37
C LYS A 205 -24.41 -14.42 17.37
N GLN A 206 -24.32 -14.10 18.65
CA GLN A 206 -24.56 -15.02 19.76
C GLN A 206 -25.12 -14.22 20.94
N ILE A 207 -26.25 -14.67 21.48
CA ILE A 207 -26.81 -14.06 22.68
C ILE A 207 -25.91 -14.43 23.87
N TYR A 208 -25.36 -13.41 24.52
CA TYR A 208 -24.54 -13.57 25.72
C TYR A 208 -24.70 -12.35 26.62
N ASN A 209 -25.04 -12.57 27.89
CA ASN A 209 -25.19 -11.53 28.91
C ASN A 209 -26.06 -10.33 28.46
N SER A 210 -27.17 -10.63 27.78
CA SER A 210 -28.14 -9.67 27.18
C SER A 210 -27.69 -8.94 25.90
N SER A 211 -26.43 -9.10 25.47
CA SER A 211 -25.99 -8.63 24.14
C SER A 211 -26.32 -9.66 23.06
N GLN A 212 -26.55 -9.18 21.83
CA GLN A 212 -26.85 -10.03 20.67
C GLN A 212 -25.61 -10.54 19.94
N TYR A 213 -24.45 -9.99 20.28
CA TYR A 213 -23.17 -10.27 19.64
C TYR A 213 -22.09 -10.47 20.70
N THR A 214 -21.11 -11.32 20.38
CA THR A 214 -19.87 -11.46 21.15
C THR A 214 -18.67 -11.18 20.26
N SER A 215 -17.60 -10.65 20.85
CA SER A 215 -16.33 -10.42 20.16
C SER A 215 -15.17 -10.43 21.16
N SER A 216 -13.96 -10.04 20.77
CA SER A 216 -12.86 -9.80 21.71
C SER A 216 -12.26 -8.41 21.54
N ARG A 217 -11.75 -7.89 22.65
CA ARG A 217 -10.93 -6.68 22.76
C ARG A 217 -9.76 -7.05 23.66
N ILE A 218 -8.56 -6.98 23.11
CA ILE A 218 -7.32 -7.28 23.84
C ILE A 218 -6.50 -6.01 23.96
N SER A 219 -5.81 -5.86 25.07
CA SER A 219 -4.92 -4.72 25.31
C SER A 219 -3.59 -5.16 25.90
N SER A 220 -2.54 -4.40 25.59
CA SER A 220 -1.20 -4.59 26.18
C SER A 220 -0.97 -3.70 27.40
N TYR A 221 -2.03 -3.11 27.94
CA TYR A 221 -1.96 -2.17 29.06
C TYR A 221 -1.21 -2.74 30.28
N GLY A 222 -0.19 -2.02 30.72
CA GLY A 222 0.68 -2.41 31.83
C GLY A 222 1.53 -3.64 31.56
N LEU A 223 1.66 -4.05 30.30
CA LEU A 223 2.51 -5.16 29.84
C LEU A 223 3.53 -4.68 28.80
N GLN A 224 3.05 -4.06 27.71
CA GLN A 224 3.89 -3.54 26.62
C GLN A 224 3.38 -2.15 26.23
N SER A 225 4.27 -1.16 26.28
CA SER A 225 3.99 0.21 25.90
C SER A 225 5.19 0.81 25.20
N PHE A 226 4.94 1.66 24.20
CA PHE A 226 5.98 2.21 23.35
C PHE A 226 5.80 3.71 23.21
N LYS A 227 6.92 4.43 23.21
CA LYS A 227 6.99 5.83 22.83
C LYS A 227 7.86 5.94 21.60
N TYR A 228 7.28 6.45 20.51
CA TYR A 228 7.93 6.55 19.20
C TYR A 228 8.35 5.20 18.62
N GLY A 229 8.64 5.23 17.31
CA GLY A 229 9.10 4.08 16.55
C GLY A 229 8.37 3.94 15.23
N ARG A 230 8.78 2.93 14.47
CA ARG A 230 7.98 2.35 13.42
C ARG A 230 7.20 1.17 14.01
N ILE A 231 5.91 1.13 13.75
CA ILE A 231 5.04 0.02 14.16
C ILE A 231 4.45 -0.55 12.89
N ASP A 232 4.56 -1.87 12.72
CA ASP A 232 3.96 -2.60 11.62
C ASP A 232 2.99 -3.65 12.18
N ILE A 233 1.73 -3.62 11.73
CA ILE A 233 0.74 -4.65 12.06
C ILE A 233 0.25 -5.27 10.75
N ARG A 234 0.55 -6.56 10.54
CA ARG A 234 0.10 -7.30 9.36
C ARG A 234 -1.22 -7.98 9.65
N ALA A 235 -2.29 -7.54 8.99
CA ALA A 235 -3.63 -8.03 9.25
C ALA A 235 -4.51 -8.12 7.99
N ALA A 236 -5.47 -9.05 8.04
CA ALA A 236 -6.58 -9.15 7.09
C ALA A 236 -7.87 -8.90 7.87
N LEU A 237 -8.68 -7.97 7.39
CA LEU A 237 -9.80 -7.41 8.16
C LEU A 237 -11.10 -8.18 7.94
N PRO A 238 -12.05 -8.15 8.90
CA PRO A 238 -13.42 -8.56 8.63
C PRO A 238 -14.11 -7.58 7.67
N PHE A 239 -15.34 -7.87 7.27
CA PHE A 239 -16.11 -7.04 6.34
C PHE A 239 -17.61 -7.04 6.65
N GLY A 240 -18.34 -6.16 5.99
CA GLY A 240 -19.80 -6.10 6.01
C GLY A 240 -20.37 -5.09 7.00
N GLN A 241 -21.62 -4.68 6.72
CA GLN A 241 -22.29 -3.59 7.40
C GLN A 241 -22.26 -3.74 8.92
N GLY A 242 -21.84 -2.68 9.62
CA GLY A 242 -21.85 -2.61 11.08
C GLY A 242 -20.71 -3.37 11.76
N ILE A 243 -19.73 -3.87 11.00
CA ILE A 243 -18.50 -4.45 11.55
C ILE A 243 -17.42 -3.36 11.59
N TRP A 244 -16.72 -3.26 12.71
CA TRP A 244 -15.74 -2.21 12.95
C TRP A 244 -14.49 -2.79 13.61
N PRO A 245 -13.53 -3.31 12.82
CA PRO A 245 -12.22 -3.69 13.33
C PRO A 245 -11.37 -2.45 13.60
N ALA A 246 -10.59 -2.51 14.68
CA ALA A 246 -9.64 -1.47 15.05
C ALA A 246 -8.32 -2.09 15.56
N LEU A 247 -7.21 -1.52 15.10
CA LEU A 247 -5.85 -1.76 15.57
C LEU A 247 -5.29 -0.39 15.97
N TRP A 248 -5.17 -0.14 17.27
CA TRP A 248 -4.98 1.21 17.77
C TRP A 248 -4.17 1.22 19.06
N MET A 249 -3.87 2.42 19.54
CA MET A 249 -3.07 2.67 20.72
C MET A 249 -3.73 3.72 21.62
N LEU A 250 -3.51 3.60 22.93
CA LEU A 250 -3.99 4.57 23.93
C LEU A 250 -2.87 4.92 24.90
N GLY A 251 -2.82 6.15 25.39
CA GLY A 251 -1.79 6.59 26.35
C GLY A 251 -1.82 5.83 27.67
N ASP A 252 -0.64 5.49 28.19
CA ASP A 252 -0.48 4.69 29.43
C ASP A 252 -1.18 5.31 30.65
N ASP A 253 -1.27 6.63 30.70
CA ASP A 253 -1.83 7.34 31.86
C ASP A 253 -3.36 7.44 31.82
N PHE A 254 -4.04 6.73 30.91
CA PHE A 254 -5.49 6.81 30.72
C PHE A 254 -6.31 6.60 32.00
N THR A 255 -5.81 5.80 32.95
CA THR A 255 -6.52 5.56 34.21
C THR A 255 -6.49 6.76 35.16
N ASN A 256 -5.50 7.65 35.03
CA ASN A 256 -5.34 8.81 35.90
C ASN A 256 -5.91 10.08 35.27
N ILE A 257 -5.66 10.31 33.98
CA ILE A 257 -6.07 11.55 33.29
C ILE A 257 -7.28 11.37 32.38
N GLY A 258 -7.66 10.13 32.06
CA GLY A 258 -8.83 9.84 31.23
C GLY A 258 -8.62 10.11 29.74
N TRP A 259 -9.65 9.77 28.97
CA TRP A 259 -9.77 10.12 27.56
C TRP A 259 -10.56 11.44 27.40
N PRO A 260 -10.18 12.33 26.47
CA PRO A 260 -9.13 12.19 25.45
C PRO A 260 -7.74 12.70 25.87
N GLN A 261 -7.54 13.13 27.12
CA GLN A 261 -6.28 13.69 27.62
C GLN A 261 -5.09 12.71 27.59
N CYS A 262 -5.33 11.40 27.59
CA CYS A 262 -4.26 10.41 27.44
C CYS A 262 -3.75 10.26 25.99
N GLY A 263 -4.48 10.77 25.00
CA GLY A 263 -4.17 10.59 23.59
C GLY A 263 -4.51 9.19 23.09
N GLU A 264 -4.92 9.13 21.83
CA GLU A 264 -5.27 7.92 21.09
C GLU A 264 -4.64 7.97 19.70
N ILE A 265 -4.03 6.87 19.26
CA ILE A 265 -3.49 6.73 17.90
C ILE A 265 -4.12 5.50 17.25
N ASP A 266 -5.02 5.74 16.30
CA ASP A 266 -5.63 4.70 15.50
C ASP A 266 -4.73 4.37 14.31
N ILE A 267 -4.01 3.26 14.38
CA ILE A 267 -3.14 2.81 13.28
C ILE A 267 -3.99 2.35 12.11
N MET A 268 -5.10 1.66 12.40
CA MET A 268 -6.08 1.22 11.43
C MET A 268 -7.45 1.12 12.08
N GLU A 269 -8.44 1.79 11.48
CA GLU A 269 -9.84 1.45 11.62
C GLU A 269 -10.49 1.24 10.26
N MET A 270 -11.56 0.45 10.23
CA MET A 270 -12.40 0.28 9.04
C MET A 270 -13.87 0.36 9.43
N VAL A 271 -14.68 1.02 8.59
CA VAL A 271 -16.14 0.91 8.66
C VAL A 271 -16.61 -0.10 7.63
N GLY A 272 -16.98 -1.29 8.09
CA GLY A 272 -17.48 -2.36 7.23
C GLY A 272 -18.84 -2.04 6.62
N GLY A 273 -19.06 -2.51 5.39
CA GLY A 273 -20.28 -2.32 4.61
C GLY A 273 -20.06 -1.71 3.23
N GLU A 274 -21.14 -1.18 2.65
CA GLU A 274 -21.10 -0.61 1.30
C GLU A 274 -20.14 0.58 1.20
N SER A 275 -19.38 0.62 0.11
CA SER A 275 -18.41 1.69 -0.14
C SER A 275 -19.14 3.02 -0.36
N SER A 276 -18.83 3.98 0.50
CA SER A 276 -19.12 5.41 0.32
C SER A 276 -17.80 6.19 0.27
N GLU A 277 -17.84 7.52 0.21
CA GLU A 277 -16.62 8.34 0.06
C GLU A 277 -15.54 8.03 1.11
N LYS A 278 -15.94 7.74 2.35
CA LYS A 278 -15.03 7.52 3.50
C LYS A 278 -15.41 6.31 4.35
N LYS A 279 -16.14 5.34 3.80
CA LYS A 279 -16.53 4.10 4.50
C LYS A 279 -16.56 2.94 3.52
N GLY A 280 -16.36 1.74 4.00
CA GLY A 280 -16.51 0.51 3.24
C GLY A 280 -15.37 -0.46 3.47
N ASP A 281 -15.59 -1.70 3.04
CA ASP A 281 -14.68 -2.83 3.28
C ASP A 281 -13.29 -2.67 2.63
N ASN A 282 -13.08 -1.65 1.79
CA ASN A 282 -11.81 -1.35 1.12
C ASN A 282 -11.17 -0.02 1.57
N ILE A 283 -11.66 0.59 2.65
CA ILE A 283 -11.16 1.87 3.15
C ILE A 283 -10.70 1.74 4.60
N ALA A 284 -9.43 2.02 4.84
CA ALA A 284 -8.88 2.12 6.19
C ALA A 284 -8.62 3.57 6.58
N HIS A 285 -8.74 3.85 7.87
CA HIS A 285 -8.56 5.15 8.50
C HIS A 285 -7.36 5.13 9.43
N GLY A 286 -6.64 6.25 9.47
CA GLY A 286 -5.62 6.54 10.46
C GLY A 286 -5.97 7.85 11.14
N THR A 287 -6.11 7.82 12.47
CA THR A 287 -6.67 8.93 13.24
C THR A 287 -5.86 9.16 14.51
N VAL A 288 -5.88 10.39 15.01
CA VAL A 288 -5.48 10.69 16.38
C VAL A 288 -6.58 11.44 17.09
N HIS A 289 -6.73 11.17 18.39
CA HIS A 289 -7.65 11.88 19.28
C HIS A 289 -6.91 12.45 20.48
N TRP A 290 -7.22 13.70 20.85
CA TRP A 290 -6.61 14.38 21.99
C TRP A 290 -7.57 15.41 22.61
N ALA A 291 -7.15 16.02 23.73
CA ALA A 291 -7.83 17.16 24.31
C ALA A 291 -7.24 18.47 23.75
N ASP A 292 -8.05 19.31 23.12
CA ASP A 292 -7.60 20.62 22.65
C ASP A 292 -7.34 21.61 23.80
N ALA A 293 -6.93 22.83 23.46
CA ALA A 293 -6.62 23.87 24.45
C ALA A 293 -7.80 24.28 25.36
N ASN A 294 -9.03 23.83 25.06
CA ASN A 294 -10.23 24.05 25.87
C ASN A 294 -10.70 22.76 26.57
N ASP A 295 -9.82 21.77 26.73
CA ASP A 295 -10.13 20.44 27.27
C ASP A 295 -11.26 19.71 26.51
N SER A 296 -11.49 20.08 25.24
CA SER A 296 -12.51 19.47 24.39
C SER A 296 -11.90 18.41 23.50
N HIS A 297 -12.66 17.36 23.19
CA HIS A 297 -12.22 16.33 22.24
C HIS A 297 -11.94 16.95 20.87
N ALA A 298 -10.77 16.65 20.33
CA ALA A 298 -10.36 16.96 18.97
C ALA A 298 -9.81 15.71 18.28
N GLU A 299 -9.90 15.71 16.95
CA GLU A 299 -9.40 14.62 16.13
C GLU A 299 -8.85 15.11 14.79
N LEU A 300 -7.88 14.36 14.25
CA LEU A 300 -7.39 14.50 12.88
C LEU A 300 -7.34 13.12 12.26
N SER A 301 -8.04 12.96 11.14
CA SER A 301 -8.20 11.68 10.47
C SER A 301 -7.81 11.79 8.99
N GLY A 302 -7.11 10.78 8.51
CA GLY A 302 -6.89 10.49 7.10
C GLY A 302 -7.44 9.11 6.75
N TYR A 303 -7.61 8.84 5.46
CA TYR A 303 -8.07 7.54 4.99
C TYR A 303 -7.41 7.16 3.68
N LYS A 304 -7.38 5.86 3.40
CA LYS A 304 -6.93 5.31 2.14
C LYS A 304 -7.86 4.21 1.66
N LYS A 305 -8.27 4.34 0.40
CA LYS A 305 -8.95 3.29 -0.34
C LYS A 305 -7.92 2.45 -1.09
N ILE A 306 -7.95 1.14 -0.92
CA ILE A 306 -7.09 0.24 -1.71
C ILE A 306 -7.62 0.14 -3.16
N SER A 307 -6.72 -0.11 -4.12
CA SER A 307 -7.05 -0.04 -5.55
C SER A 307 -7.84 -1.25 -6.06
N ASN A 308 -7.68 -2.42 -5.43
CA ASN A 308 -8.28 -3.68 -5.86
C ASN A 308 -8.88 -4.40 -4.65
N GLY A 309 -10.02 -5.06 -4.83
CA GLY A 309 -10.64 -5.88 -3.79
C GLY A 309 -11.08 -5.10 -2.55
N ILE A 310 -11.08 -5.80 -1.41
CA ILE A 310 -11.38 -5.31 -0.07
C ILE A 310 -10.30 -5.75 0.92
N LEU A 311 -10.19 -5.10 2.08
CA LEU A 311 -9.16 -5.36 3.12
C LEU A 311 -9.31 -6.74 3.78
N TYR A 312 -10.40 -7.45 3.47
CA TYR A 312 -10.59 -8.84 3.78
C TYR A 312 -9.66 -9.71 2.92
N ASP A 313 -9.54 -9.45 1.61
CA ASP A 313 -9.06 -10.40 0.57
C ASP A 313 -7.65 -10.96 0.79
N GLU A 314 -6.74 -10.14 1.29
CA GLU A 314 -5.36 -10.49 1.57
C GLU A 314 -4.85 -9.78 2.84
N TYR A 315 -3.65 -10.16 3.29
CA TYR A 315 -2.98 -9.42 4.35
C TYR A 315 -2.46 -8.08 3.82
N HIS A 316 -2.70 -7.03 4.60
CA HIS A 316 -2.04 -5.74 4.44
C HIS A 316 -1.21 -5.42 5.67
N VAL A 317 -0.19 -4.59 5.52
CA VAL A 317 0.56 -4.05 6.66
C VAL A 317 0.13 -2.62 6.91
N PHE A 318 -0.52 -2.42 8.06
CA PHE A 318 -0.89 -1.12 8.58
C PHE A 318 0.23 -0.63 9.49
N SER A 319 0.82 0.52 9.14
CA SER A 319 1.98 1.03 9.86
C SER A 319 1.83 2.47 10.27
N ILE A 320 2.50 2.82 11.37
CA ILE A 320 2.86 4.20 11.67
C ILE A 320 4.38 4.35 11.77
N ILE A 321 4.88 5.51 11.34
CA ILE A 321 6.17 6.04 11.77
C ILE A 321 5.86 7.22 12.68
N TRP A 322 6.20 7.08 13.96
CA TRP A 322 5.94 8.06 15.00
C TRP A 322 7.24 8.49 15.65
N ASP A 323 7.54 9.77 15.65
CA ASP A 323 8.64 10.33 16.42
C ASP A 323 8.25 11.67 17.06
N LYS A 324 9.23 12.39 17.62
CA LYS A 324 8.99 13.67 18.30
C LYS A 324 8.42 14.76 17.39
N ASP A 325 8.52 14.62 16.06
CA ASP A 325 8.12 15.64 15.10
C ASP A 325 6.76 15.32 14.46
N GLY A 326 6.43 14.04 14.26
CA GLY A 326 5.21 13.67 13.56
C GLY A 326 4.79 12.22 13.73
N ILE A 327 3.59 11.94 13.21
CA ILE A 327 3.08 10.59 12.98
C ILE A 327 2.69 10.51 11.51
N THR A 328 3.14 9.46 10.81
CA THR A 328 2.77 9.18 9.41
C THR A 328 2.23 7.77 9.30
N TRP A 329 1.07 7.61 8.65
CA TRP A 329 0.38 6.33 8.45
C TRP A 329 0.62 5.78 7.06
N TYR A 330 0.72 4.46 6.98
CA TYR A 330 0.98 3.68 5.77
C TYR A 330 0.04 2.49 5.68
N ILE A 331 -0.29 2.12 4.45
CA ILE A 331 -0.78 0.78 4.10
C ILE A 331 0.19 0.25 3.06
N ASP A 332 0.83 -0.89 3.34
CA ASP A 332 1.80 -1.55 2.45
C ASP A 332 2.95 -0.64 2.04
N ASP A 333 3.55 0.05 3.02
CA ASP A 333 4.63 1.05 2.84
C ASP A 333 4.26 2.27 1.98
N GLN A 334 2.99 2.43 1.61
CA GLN A 334 2.49 3.58 0.87
C GLN A 334 1.76 4.54 1.84
N SER A 335 2.38 5.68 2.14
CA SER A 335 1.86 6.68 3.07
C SER A 335 0.53 7.28 2.59
N PHE A 336 -0.37 7.60 3.52
CA PHE A 336 -1.64 8.25 3.17
C PHE A 336 -2.09 9.37 4.11
N HIS A 337 -1.52 9.43 5.31
CA HIS A 337 -1.82 10.47 6.28
C HIS A 337 -0.56 10.84 7.04
N SER A 338 -0.41 12.11 7.39
CA SER A 338 0.68 12.58 8.24
C SER A 338 0.22 13.76 9.07
N ILE A 339 0.66 13.79 10.31
CA ILE A 339 0.38 14.86 11.27
C ILE A 339 1.70 15.37 11.81
N ASP A 340 1.82 16.70 11.88
CA ASP A 340 2.91 17.40 12.53
C ASP A 340 2.54 17.60 14.00
N ILE A 341 3.32 17.02 14.90
CA ILE A 341 3.10 17.12 16.35
C ILE A 341 4.17 17.98 17.04
N ARG A 342 4.88 18.85 16.32
CA ARG A 342 5.90 19.74 16.94
C ARG A 342 5.30 20.83 17.80
N ASP A 343 4.03 21.16 17.60
CA ASP A 343 3.29 22.09 18.46
C ASP A 343 3.14 21.51 19.89
N GLY A 344 2.96 22.38 20.87
CA GLY A 344 2.70 22.02 22.26
C GLY A 344 1.30 21.46 22.51
N GLN A 345 0.41 21.50 21.51
CA GLN A 345 -0.96 20.97 21.58
C GLN A 345 -1.04 19.43 21.55
N PHE A 346 0.08 18.75 21.33
CA PHE A 346 0.14 17.30 21.07
C PHE A 346 1.04 16.56 22.08
N GLU A 347 1.06 17.01 23.34
CA GLU A 347 1.94 16.47 24.39
C GLU A 347 1.65 14.99 24.70
N GLU A 348 0.41 14.56 24.49
CA GLU A 348 -0.09 13.20 24.67
C GLU A 348 0.63 12.23 23.72
N PHE A 349 0.92 12.69 22.49
CA PHE A 349 1.71 11.94 21.49
C PHE A 349 3.22 12.05 21.72
N ARG A 350 3.64 12.57 22.89
CA ARG A 350 5.00 12.45 23.42
C ARG A 350 5.06 11.54 24.65
N GLN A 351 3.97 10.87 25.01
CA GLN A 351 3.96 9.87 26.07
C GLN A 351 4.00 8.45 25.49
N SER A 352 4.20 7.45 26.34
CA SER A 352 4.10 6.05 25.95
C SER A 352 2.64 5.66 25.71
N GLN A 353 2.41 4.82 24.71
CA GLN A 353 1.10 4.26 24.40
C GLN A 353 1.14 2.73 24.34
N PHE A 354 0.05 2.07 24.73
CA PHE A 354 -0.13 0.62 24.66
C PHE A 354 -1.11 0.26 23.54
N PHE A 355 -1.00 -0.94 22.99
CA PHE A 355 -1.87 -1.45 21.94
C PHE A 355 -3.23 -1.92 22.43
N ILE A 356 -4.26 -1.74 21.61
CA ILE A 356 -5.60 -2.32 21.73
C ILE A 356 -6.01 -2.86 20.37
N PHE A 357 -6.41 -4.15 20.31
CA PHE A 357 -6.95 -4.79 19.10
C PHE A 357 -8.37 -5.29 19.39
N ASN A 358 -9.33 -4.96 18.52
CA ASN A 358 -10.70 -5.43 18.66
C ASN A 358 -11.47 -5.50 17.34
N VAL A 359 -12.62 -6.17 17.40
CA VAL A 359 -13.68 -6.07 16.39
C VAL A 359 -14.97 -5.67 17.09
N ALA A 360 -15.36 -4.41 16.97
CA ALA A 360 -16.66 -3.94 17.42
C ALA A 360 -17.78 -4.37 16.44
N VAL A 361 -19.01 -4.47 16.96
CA VAL A 361 -20.23 -4.77 16.21
C VAL A 361 -21.27 -3.72 16.54
N GLY A 362 -21.69 -2.96 15.54
CA GLY A 362 -22.54 -1.79 15.71
C GLY A 362 -21.77 -0.58 16.23
N GLY A 363 -22.50 0.52 16.40
CA GLY A 363 -21.94 1.79 16.88
C GLY A 363 -22.41 2.97 16.05
N LYS A 364 -22.19 4.18 16.56
CA LYS A 364 -22.61 5.44 15.90
C LYS A 364 -21.97 5.61 14.53
N TRP A 365 -20.68 5.28 14.40
CA TRP A 365 -19.93 5.45 13.16
C TRP A 365 -20.19 4.36 12.11
N PRO A 366 -20.07 3.06 12.44
CA PRO A 366 -20.34 2.01 11.46
C PRO A 366 -21.83 1.81 11.19
N GLY A 367 -22.72 2.29 12.06
CA GLY A 367 -24.11 1.87 12.08
C GLY A 367 -24.25 0.43 12.56
N ASN A 368 -25.48 -0.06 12.68
CA ASN A 368 -25.72 -1.41 13.16
C ASN A 368 -25.65 -2.46 12.02
N PRO A 369 -25.35 -3.73 12.35
CA PRO A 369 -25.55 -4.83 11.40
C PRO A 369 -26.97 -4.87 10.85
N ASN A 370 -27.12 -5.28 9.59
CA ASN A 370 -28.41 -5.42 8.92
C ASN A 370 -28.53 -6.80 8.25
N SER A 371 -29.49 -6.98 7.33
CA SER A 371 -29.71 -8.27 6.65
C SER A 371 -28.59 -8.69 5.71
N THR A 372 -27.65 -7.81 5.34
CA THR A 372 -26.49 -8.14 4.50
C THR A 372 -25.27 -8.53 5.33
N THR A 373 -25.25 -8.26 6.63
CA THR A 373 -24.14 -8.63 7.52
C THR A 373 -24.13 -10.14 7.77
N THR A 374 -23.04 -10.80 7.38
CA THR A 374 -22.80 -12.21 7.65
C THR A 374 -22.00 -12.39 8.94
N PHE A 375 -22.19 -13.52 9.62
CA PHE A 375 -21.43 -13.89 10.81
C PHE A 375 -21.03 -15.38 10.75
N PRO A 376 -19.90 -15.78 11.35
CA PRO A 376 -18.96 -14.94 12.10
C PRO A 376 -18.14 -14.03 11.19
N GLN A 377 -17.57 -12.98 11.78
CA GLN A 377 -16.59 -12.08 11.14
C GLN A 377 -15.28 -12.13 11.91
N GLN A 378 -14.17 -12.06 11.20
CA GLN A 378 -12.85 -12.36 11.77
C GLN A 378 -11.80 -11.34 11.35
N LEU A 379 -11.08 -10.84 12.33
CA LEU A 379 -9.83 -10.11 12.15
C LEU A 379 -8.69 -11.10 12.34
N HIS A 380 -7.83 -11.25 11.34
CA HIS A 380 -6.63 -12.07 11.40
C HIS A 380 -5.41 -11.16 11.47
N VAL A 381 -4.57 -11.34 12.48
CA VAL A 381 -3.32 -10.62 12.66
C VAL A 381 -2.17 -11.62 12.64
N ASP A 382 -1.28 -11.48 11.66
CA ASP A 382 -0.09 -12.32 11.48
C ASP A 382 1.03 -11.89 12.44
N TYR A 383 1.26 -10.59 12.56
CA TYR A 383 2.20 -10.06 13.56
C TYR A 383 1.91 -8.62 13.92
N VAL A 384 2.45 -8.21 15.06
CA VAL A 384 2.76 -6.81 15.37
C VAL A 384 4.24 -6.70 15.69
N ARG A 385 4.92 -5.72 15.08
CA ARG A 385 6.36 -5.48 15.25
C ARG A 385 6.61 -4.01 15.54
N VAL A 386 7.49 -3.75 16.51
CA VAL A 386 7.88 -2.40 16.93
C VAL A 386 9.38 -2.21 16.76
N PHE A 387 9.74 -1.16 16.06
CA PHE A 387 11.11 -0.79 15.77
C PHE A 387 11.42 0.62 16.30
N GLN A 388 12.56 0.82 16.94
CA GLN A 388 12.97 2.13 17.48
C GLN A 388 14.39 2.53 17.04
N LYS A 389 14.64 3.84 16.97
CA LYS A 389 15.94 4.41 16.57
C LYS A 389 17.00 4.30 17.64
#